data_AF-A0A7K0LC57-F1
#
_entry.id   AF-A0A7K0LC57-F1
#
_cell.length_a   1.000
_cell.length_b   1.000
_cell.length_c   1.000
_cell.angle_alpha   90.00
_cell.angle_beta   90.00
_cell.angle_gamma   90.00
#
_symmetry.space_group_name_H-M   'P 1'
#
loop_
_entity.id
_entity.type
_entity.pdbx_description
1 polymer ?
#
loop_
_entity_poly.entity_id
_entity_poly.type
_entity_poly.pdbx_seq_one_letter_code
_entity_poly.pdbx_strand_id
1 'polypeptide(L)'
;MRIIPRVLFGICPVLLAVSACSSSSALPDVKSELPTVVVTYSVLGNIVEQLVGDAATVTTLIPDGQDPHEFEPSAKDIESLNNANIVVSNGLDFEEGLEETLNNVKTAGVNVFMAGDYITVRELSDEDHDHGAFDP
;
A
#
# COMPACT_ATOMS: atom_id res chain seq x y z
N MET A 1 73.22 -49.43 -13.93
CA MET A 1 73.79 -48.08 -13.73
C MET A 1 72.82 -47.04 -14.31
N ARG A 2 71.96 -46.47 -13.46
CA ARG A 2 71.25 -45.21 -13.67
C ARG A 2 70.70 -44.79 -12.30
N ILE A 3 71.24 -43.68 -11.83
CA ILE A 3 71.08 -42.99 -10.55
C ILE A 3 69.99 -41.91 -10.73
N ILE A 4 69.51 -41.30 -9.61
CA ILE A 4 68.72 -40.03 -9.43
C ILE A 4 67.36 -40.28 -8.69
N PRO A 5 66.91 -39.42 -7.72
CA PRO A 5 67.20 -39.57 -6.29
C PRO A 5 65.93 -39.66 -5.42
N ARG A 6 66.13 -39.87 -4.12
CA ARG A 6 65.10 -39.80 -3.08
C ARG A 6 64.63 -38.35 -2.89
N VAL A 7 63.33 -38.09 -3.04
CA VAL A 7 62.68 -36.92 -2.43
C VAL A 7 61.69 -37.43 -1.39
N LEU A 8 62.09 -37.22 -0.14
CA LEU A 8 61.33 -37.38 1.08
C LEU A 8 60.38 -36.18 1.19
N PHE A 9 59.07 -36.41 1.19
CA PHE A 9 58.06 -35.44 1.61
C PHE A 9 56.93 -36.30 2.20
N GLY A 10 56.89 -36.52 3.51
CA GLY A 10 56.56 -35.49 4.49
C GLY A 10 55.06 -35.47 4.65
N ILE A 11 54.51 -36.50 5.30
CA ILE A 11 53.08 -36.64 5.63
C ILE A 11 52.73 -35.48 6.59
N CYS A 12 51.88 -34.57 6.13
CA CYS A 12 51.32 -33.50 6.94
C CYS A 12 49.79 -33.69 7.02
N PRO A 13 49.24 -34.28 8.08
CA PRO A 13 47.80 -34.32 8.29
C PRO A 13 47.40 -33.06 9.03
N VAL A 14 47.24 -31.95 8.32
CA VAL A 14 46.70 -30.70 8.88
C VAL A 14 45.58 -30.21 7.97
N LEU A 15 44.42 -30.86 8.06
CA LEU A 15 43.20 -30.49 7.33
C LEU A 15 41.96 -30.86 8.17
N LEU A 16 41.94 -30.45 9.44
CA LEU A 16 40.85 -30.72 10.39
C LEU A 16 40.40 -29.47 11.15
N ALA A 17 40.32 -28.30 10.49
CA ALA A 17 39.93 -27.06 11.19
C ALA A 17 39.11 -26.06 10.36
N VAL A 18 38.20 -26.50 9.48
CA VAL A 18 37.26 -25.57 8.82
C VAL A 18 35.84 -26.14 8.85
N SER A 19 35.21 -26.16 10.02
CA SER A 19 33.75 -26.36 10.16
C SER A 19 33.23 -25.76 11.48
N ALA A 20 33.53 -24.48 11.74
CA ALA A 20 33.06 -23.80 12.95
C ALA A 20 32.45 -22.40 12.73
N CYS A 21 32.16 -22.00 11.49
CA CYS A 21 31.40 -20.79 11.21
C CYS A 21 30.12 -21.12 10.44
N SER A 22 29.20 -21.83 11.10
CA SER A 22 27.79 -21.77 10.74
C SER A 22 27.03 -21.08 11.86
N SER A 23 27.46 -19.86 12.18
CA SER A 23 26.64 -18.92 12.94
C SER A 23 25.55 -18.44 12.01
N SER A 24 24.47 -19.21 11.93
CA SER A 24 23.21 -18.75 11.37
C SER A 24 22.67 -17.70 12.35
N SER A 25 23.19 -16.48 12.23
CA SER A 25 22.56 -15.30 12.81
C SER A 25 21.24 -15.15 12.09
N ALA A 26 20.19 -15.73 12.66
CA ALA A 26 18.83 -15.40 12.31
C ALA A 26 18.69 -13.90 12.57
N LEU A 27 18.76 -13.11 11.49
CA LEU A 27 18.36 -11.72 11.54
C LEU A 27 16.92 -11.69 12.06
N PRO A 28 16.56 -10.73 12.94
CA PRO A 28 15.16 -10.56 13.29
C PRO A 28 14.37 -10.38 12.00
N ASP A 29 13.33 -11.19 11.83
CA ASP A 29 12.32 -11.03 10.78
C ASP A 29 11.58 -9.73 11.08
N VAL A 30 12.19 -8.60 10.71
CA VAL A 30 11.48 -7.34 10.61
C VAL A 30 10.58 -7.52 9.41
N LYS A 31 9.38 -8.06 9.62
CA LYS A 31 8.31 -7.92 8.64
C LYS A 31 8.18 -6.42 8.38
N SER A 32 8.66 -5.98 7.23
CA SER A 32 8.38 -4.64 6.74
C SER A 32 6.86 -4.53 6.72
N GLU A 33 6.29 -3.64 7.53
CA GLU A 33 4.87 -3.34 7.44
C GLU A 33 4.59 -2.87 6.01
N LEU A 34 3.58 -3.49 5.38
CA LEU A 34 3.19 -3.11 4.02
C LEU A 34 2.61 -1.69 4.05
N PRO A 35 2.84 -0.89 3.01
CA PRO A 35 2.15 0.39 2.84
C PRO A 35 0.63 0.20 2.94
N THR A 36 -0.06 1.18 3.53
CA THR A 36 -1.52 1.16 3.66
C THR A 36 -2.15 2.10 2.63
N VAL A 37 -3.10 1.56 1.87
CA VAL A 37 -3.98 2.29 0.96
C VAL A 37 -5.36 2.35 1.60
N VAL A 38 -5.89 3.54 1.83
CA VAL A 38 -7.28 3.71 2.23
C VAL A 38 -8.09 4.08 1.00
N VAL A 39 -9.14 3.34 0.71
CA VAL A 39 -10.10 3.64 -0.36
C VAL A 39 -11.41 4.09 0.28
N THR A 40 -12.14 4.98 -0.36
CA THR A 40 -13.41 5.47 0.20
C THR A 40 -14.49 4.39 0.19
N TYR A 41 -14.75 3.73 -0.94
CA TYR A 41 -15.82 2.72 -1.06
C TYR A 41 -15.39 1.47 -1.84
N SER A 42 -16.25 0.44 -1.82
CA SER A 42 -15.86 -0.91 -2.22
C SER A 42 -15.55 -1.12 -3.70
N VAL A 43 -16.09 -0.30 -4.62
CA VAL A 43 -15.71 -0.38 -6.05
C VAL A 43 -14.23 0.01 -6.22
N LEU A 44 -13.81 1.12 -5.62
CA LEU A 44 -12.40 1.52 -5.62
C LEU A 44 -11.55 0.49 -4.87
N GLY A 45 -12.03 -0.05 -3.77
CA GLY A 45 -11.35 -1.15 -3.06
C GLY A 45 -11.08 -2.34 -3.95
N ASN A 46 -12.08 -2.82 -4.67
CA ASN A 46 -11.91 -3.97 -5.54
C ASN A 46 -10.92 -3.72 -6.70
N ILE A 47 -10.92 -2.51 -7.27
CA ILE A 47 -9.98 -2.11 -8.32
C ILE A 47 -8.56 -2.03 -7.73
N VAL A 48 -8.38 -1.32 -6.63
CA VAL A 48 -7.07 -1.08 -6.03
C VAL A 48 -6.45 -2.38 -5.52
N GLU A 49 -7.22 -3.26 -4.86
CA GLU A 49 -6.75 -4.58 -4.41
C GLU A 49 -6.19 -5.40 -5.56
N GLN A 50 -6.85 -5.42 -6.72
CA GLN A 50 -6.37 -6.12 -7.92
C GLN A 50 -5.09 -5.49 -8.49
N LEU A 51 -4.92 -4.17 -8.37
CA LEU A 51 -3.75 -3.47 -8.88
C LEU A 51 -2.52 -3.67 -7.99
N VAL A 52 -2.68 -3.63 -6.66
CA VAL A 52 -1.56 -3.67 -5.72
C VAL A 52 -1.16 -5.10 -5.32
N GLY A 53 -2.09 -6.06 -5.37
CA GLY A 53 -1.85 -7.43 -4.92
C GLY A 53 -1.28 -7.45 -3.49
N ASP A 54 -0.20 -8.21 -3.28
CA ASP A 54 0.44 -8.34 -1.97
C ASP A 54 1.39 -7.18 -1.60
N ALA A 55 1.49 -6.14 -2.44
CA ALA A 55 2.44 -5.04 -2.24
C ALA A 55 1.98 -3.99 -1.22
N ALA A 56 0.68 -3.95 -0.90
CA ALA A 56 0.08 -3.00 0.03
C ALA A 56 -1.14 -3.60 0.73
N THR A 57 -1.50 -3.08 1.90
CA THR A 57 -2.77 -3.39 2.56
C THR A 57 -3.82 -2.39 2.12
N VAL A 58 -4.97 -2.86 1.62
CA VAL A 58 -6.09 -2.00 1.22
C VAL A 58 -7.15 -2.02 2.32
N THR A 59 -7.58 -0.84 2.76
CA THR A 59 -8.69 -0.68 3.73
C THR A 59 -9.80 0.14 3.09
N THR A 60 -11.01 -0.41 3.04
CA THR A 60 -12.21 0.33 2.62
C THR A 60 -12.80 1.08 3.80
N LEU A 61 -13.00 2.39 3.64
CA LEU A 61 -13.49 3.28 4.69
C LEU A 61 -15.00 3.12 4.91
N ILE A 62 -15.78 3.21 3.82
CA ILE A 62 -17.24 3.11 3.84
C ILE A 62 -17.63 1.63 3.78
N PRO A 63 -18.28 1.07 4.82
CA PRO A 63 -18.71 -0.32 4.82
C PRO A 63 -19.77 -0.60 3.75
N ASP A 64 -19.78 -1.82 3.22
CA ASP A 64 -20.80 -2.25 2.27
C ASP A 64 -22.22 -2.07 2.84
N GLY A 65 -23.11 -1.55 1.99
CA GLY A 65 -24.51 -1.29 2.33
C GLY A 65 -24.77 0.09 2.94
N GLN A 66 -23.74 0.93 3.13
CA GLN A 66 -23.90 2.35 3.42
C GLN A 66 -23.82 3.18 2.14
N ASP A 67 -24.53 4.30 2.13
CA ASP A 67 -24.52 5.27 1.03
C ASP A 67 -23.27 6.17 1.13
N PRO A 68 -22.39 6.21 0.12
CA PRO A 68 -21.24 7.12 0.11
C PRO A 68 -21.58 8.60 0.16
N HIS A 69 -22.74 9.01 -0.36
CA HIS A 69 -23.17 10.41 -0.33
C HIS A 69 -23.53 10.89 1.09
N GLU A 70 -24.07 9.99 1.92
CA GLU A 70 -24.52 10.31 3.28
C GLU A 70 -23.50 9.90 4.36
N PHE A 71 -22.35 9.33 3.98
CA PHE A 71 -21.39 8.80 4.93
C PHE A 71 -20.64 9.91 5.68
N GLU A 72 -20.71 9.87 7.02
CA GLU A 72 -19.96 10.77 7.89
C GLU A 72 -18.81 10.02 8.60
N PRO A 73 -17.55 10.50 8.52
CA PRO A 73 -16.42 9.79 9.10
C PRO A 73 -16.43 9.85 10.63
N SER A 74 -16.15 8.71 11.27
CA SER A 74 -15.84 8.69 12.70
C SER A 74 -14.42 9.20 12.97
N ALA A 75 -14.10 9.48 14.23
CA ALA A 75 -12.74 9.84 14.64
C ALA A 75 -11.70 8.77 14.26
N LYS A 76 -12.08 7.49 14.24
CA LYS A 76 -11.21 6.37 13.85
C LYS A 76 -10.98 6.34 12.33
N ASP A 77 -11.98 6.72 11.56
CA ASP A 77 -11.89 6.82 10.10
C ASP A 77 -10.93 7.96 9.71
N ILE A 78 -11.06 9.11 10.39
CA ILE A 78 -10.14 10.25 10.25
C ILE A 78 -8.70 9.84 10.63
N GLU A 79 -8.52 9.09 11.72
CA GLU A 79 -7.19 8.57 12.10
C GLU A 79 -6.62 7.64 11.01
N SER A 80 -7.46 6.78 10.43
CA SER A 80 -7.03 5.87 9.36
C SER A 80 -6.60 6.64 8.11
N LEU A 81 -7.34 7.69 7.73
CA LEU A 81 -6.99 8.56 6.61
C LEU A 81 -5.68 9.32 6.85
N ASN A 82 -5.45 9.85 8.05
CA ASN A 82 -4.23 10.58 8.40
C ASN A 82 -2.97 9.69 8.38
N ASN A 83 -3.12 8.40 8.68
CA ASN A 83 -2.00 7.45 8.72
C ASN A 83 -1.79 6.68 7.41
N ALA A 84 -2.65 6.90 6.40
CA ALA A 84 -2.54 6.22 5.12
C ALA A 84 -1.30 6.70 4.33
N ASN A 85 -0.68 5.78 3.58
CA ASN A 85 0.37 6.17 2.63
C ASN A 85 -0.24 6.81 1.37
N ILE A 86 -1.43 6.36 1.00
CA ILE A 86 -2.25 6.94 -0.06
C ILE A 86 -3.73 6.74 0.27
N VAL A 87 -4.53 7.77 -0.01
CA VAL A 87 -5.99 7.71 0.00
C VAL A 87 -6.47 7.76 -1.45
N VAL A 88 -7.44 6.92 -1.80
CA VAL A 88 -8.05 6.86 -3.12
C VAL A 88 -9.55 7.12 -2.97
N SER A 89 -10.05 8.18 -3.60
CA SER A 89 -11.47 8.57 -3.58
C SER A 89 -12.03 8.73 -4.99
N ASN A 90 -13.36 8.80 -5.10
CA ASN A 90 -14.03 9.12 -6.37
C ASN A 90 -13.80 10.59 -6.70
N GLY A 91 -14.10 11.50 -5.76
CA GLY A 91 -14.26 12.92 -6.05
C GLY A 91 -15.57 13.20 -6.79
N LEU A 92 -15.68 14.39 -7.39
CA LEU A 92 -16.91 14.89 -8.05
C LEU A 92 -18.12 14.93 -7.10
N ASP A 93 -17.89 15.29 -5.84
CA ASP A 93 -18.93 15.39 -4.80
C ASP A 93 -19.61 14.03 -4.49
N PHE A 94 -18.99 12.89 -4.87
CA PHE A 94 -19.56 11.56 -4.55
C PHE A 94 -19.56 11.26 -3.05
N GLU A 95 -18.49 11.65 -2.35
CA GLU A 95 -18.29 11.40 -0.93
C GLU A 95 -18.45 12.69 -0.10
N GLU A 96 -19.63 13.33 -0.18
CA GLU A 96 -19.87 14.68 0.37
C GLU A 96 -19.42 14.85 1.82
N GLY A 97 -19.81 13.93 2.72
CA GLY A 97 -19.42 13.95 4.14
C GLY A 97 -17.91 13.76 4.39
N LEU A 98 -17.14 13.33 3.39
CA LEU A 98 -15.70 13.15 3.48
C LEU A 98 -14.90 14.31 2.89
N GLU A 99 -15.49 15.23 2.12
CA GLU A 99 -14.73 16.24 1.36
C GLU A 99 -13.80 17.10 2.21
N GLU A 100 -14.33 17.67 3.29
CA GLU A 100 -13.53 18.49 4.19
C GLU A 100 -12.38 17.68 4.80
N THR A 101 -12.67 16.44 5.22
CA THR A 101 -11.68 15.53 5.78
C THR A 101 -10.59 15.19 4.75
N LEU A 102 -10.96 14.84 3.52
CA LEU A 102 -10.03 14.52 2.43
C LEU A 102 -9.13 15.71 2.08
N ASN A 103 -9.69 16.92 2.05
CA ASN A 103 -8.93 18.14 1.85
C ASN A 103 -7.95 18.44 2.99
N ASN A 104 -8.37 18.19 4.23
CA ASN A 104 -7.53 18.36 5.42
C ASN A 104 -6.35 17.38 5.41
N VAL A 105 -6.58 16.08 5.14
CA VAL A 105 -5.48 15.09 5.09
C VAL A 105 -4.52 15.34 3.92
N LYS A 106 -5.05 15.78 2.76
CA LYS A 106 -4.21 16.22 1.63
C LYS A 106 -3.32 17.40 2.01
N THR A 107 -3.86 18.38 2.72
CA THR A 107 -3.12 19.55 3.22
C THR A 107 -2.08 19.15 4.28
N ALA A 108 -2.37 18.13 5.08
CA ALA A 108 -1.44 17.55 6.04
C ALA A 108 -0.31 16.73 5.38
N GLY A 109 -0.35 16.49 4.06
CA GLY A 109 0.70 15.86 3.29
C GLY A 109 0.45 14.39 2.92
N VAL A 110 -0.76 13.86 3.19
CA VAL A 110 -1.16 12.54 2.71
C VAL A 110 -1.38 12.61 1.19
N ASN A 111 -0.90 11.60 0.45
CA ASN A 111 -1.18 11.50 -0.97
C ASN A 111 -2.66 11.13 -1.17
N VAL A 112 -3.45 12.05 -1.72
CA VAL A 112 -4.86 11.80 -2.04
C VAL A 112 -5.03 11.77 -3.55
N PHE A 113 -5.46 10.63 -4.07
CA PHE A 113 -5.81 10.42 -5.47
C PHE A 113 -7.34 10.46 -5.62
N MET A 114 -7.85 11.42 -6.38
CA MET A 114 -9.27 11.55 -6.72
C MET A 114 -9.46 11.07 -8.15
N ALA A 115 -10.24 10.01 -8.37
CA ALA A 115 -10.42 9.40 -9.68
C ALA A 115 -11.06 10.37 -10.69
N GLY A 116 -11.99 11.21 -10.21
CA GLY A 116 -12.71 12.23 -10.96
C GLY A 116 -11.81 13.26 -11.65
N ASP A 117 -10.64 13.54 -11.08
CA ASP A 117 -9.64 14.48 -11.65
C ASP A 117 -9.05 13.98 -13.00
N TYR A 118 -9.23 12.70 -13.32
CA TYR A 118 -8.60 12.03 -14.46
C TYR A 118 -9.58 11.54 -15.52
N ILE A 119 -10.84 11.98 -15.46
CA ILE A 119 -11.87 11.62 -16.45
C ILE A 119 -12.44 12.87 -17.14
N THR A 120 -13.10 12.65 -18.28
CA THR A 120 -13.94 13.69 -18.89
C THR A 120 -15.33 13.62 -18.27
N VAL A 121 -15.67 14.61 -17.46
CA VAL A 121 -16.96 14.70 -16.77
C VAL A 121 -18.08 15.01 -17.75
N ARG A 122 -19.26 14.42 -17.52
CA ARG A 122 -20.47 14.70 -18.30
C ARG A 122 -21.30 15.75 -17.57
N GLU A 123 -21.77 16.76 -18.30
CA GLU A 123 -22.72 17.72 -17.76
C GLU A 123 -24.14 17.13 -17.79
N LEU A 124 -24.86 17.32 -16.69
CA LEU A 124 -26.28 17.02 -16.62
C LEU A 124 -27.06 18.15 -17.31
N SER A 125 -28.02 17.80 -18.16
CA SER A 125 -28.93 18.79 -18.75
C SER A 125 -29.90 19.30 -17.70
N ASP A 126 -30.00 20.62 -17.53
CA ASP A 126 -30.79 21.37 -16.54
C ASP A 126 -32.29 21.01 -16.47
N GLU A 127 -32.66 19.84 -15.99
CA GLU A 127 -34.03 19.53 -15.57
C GLU A 127 -34.02 19.09 -14.10
N ASP A 128 -34.20 20.10 -13.23
CA ASP A 128 -34.70 20.03 -11.86
C ASP A 128 -34.19 18.85 -11.02
N HIS A 129 -33.06 18.96 -10.30
CA HIS A 129 -32.88 18.41 -8.93
C HIS A 129 -31.57 18.94 -8.29
N ASP A 130 -31.61 19.06 -6.96
CA ASP A 130 -30.61 19.60 -6.03
C ASP A 130 -29.40 18.66 -5.84
N HIS A 131 -28.87 18.14 -6.95
CA HIS A 131 -27.64 17.36 -6.98
C HIS A 131 -26.56 18.23 -7.64
N GLY A 132 -25.30 18.07 -7.24
CA GLY A 132 -24.17 18.92 -7.64
C GLY A 132 -24.03 19.14 -9.15
N ALA A 133 -23.09 19.99 -9.55
CA ALA A 133 -22.93 20.41 -10.95
C ALA A 133 -22.65 19.25 -11.95
N PHE A 134 -22.35 18.05 -11.45
CA PHE A 134 -21.96 16.88 -12.22
C PHE A 134 -22.57 15.59 -11.63
N ASP A 135 -22.69 14.55 -12.46
CA ASP A 135 -23.04 13.18 -12.05
C ASP A 135 -21.74 12.42 -11.66
N PRO A 136 -21.56 12.06 -10.38
CA PRO A 136 -20.34 11.42 -9.88
C PRO A 136 -20.06 9.98 -10.34
#